data_AF-A0A967SR27-F1
#
_entry.id   AF-A0A967SR27-F1
#
_cell.length_a   1.000
_cell.length_b   1.000
_cell.length_c   1.000
_cell.angle_alpha   90.00
_cell.angle_beta   90.00
_cell.angle_gamma   90.00
#
_symmetry.space_group_name_H-M   'P 1'
#
loop_
_entity.id
_entity.type
_entity.pdbx_description
1 polymer ?
#
loop_
_entity_poly.entity_id
_entity_poly.type
_entity_poly.pdbx_seq_one_letter_code
_entity_poly.pdbx_strand_id
1 'polypeptide(L)'
;GSVHLAVVDPGVGTARRALAAERDGHRFVGPDNGLLTPVLDGARVVELAVPADASPTFHGRDVFAPAAARLACGTALEQLGPPVADPRRAPLPAPRREADGRVIGEVLYIDHYG
;
A
#
# COMPACT_ATOMS: atom_id res chain seq x y z
N GLY A 1 4.58 14.91 -6.31
CA GLY A 1 3.16 14.62 -6.03
C GLY A 1 2.94 14.60 -4.54
N SER A 2 1.81 14.04 -4.09
CA SER A 2 1.44 13.92 -2.68
C SER A 2 2.06 12.69 -2.00
N VAL A 3 2.04 12.69 -0.67
CA VAL A 3 2.32 11.50 0.15
C VAL A 3 1.01 11.00 0.74
N HIS A 4 0.68 9.75 0.49
CA HIS A 4 -0.52 9.06 0.96
C HIS A 4 -0.13 8.08 2.06
N LEU A 5 -0.62 8.30 3.27
CA LEU A 5 -0.48 7.37 4.38
C LEU A 5 -1.81 6.63 4.56
N ALA A 6 -1.80 5.31 4.38
CA ALA A 6 -2.99 4.47 4.54
C ALA A 6 -2.67 3.31 5.48
N VAL A 7 -3.42 3.21 6.58
CA VAL A 7 -3.20 2.18 7.61
C VAL A 7 -4.53 1.52 7.96
N VAL A 8 -4.73 0.32 7.42
CA VAL A 8 -5.72 -0.65 7.86
C VAL A 8 -4.94 -1.93 8.11
N ASP A 9 -4.60 -2.21 9.37
CA ASP A 9 -3.55 -3.18 9.69
C ASP A 9 -3.93 -4.12 10.84
N PRO A 10 -4.79 -5.14 10.58
CA PRO A 10 -5.07 -6.20 11.55
C PRO A 10 -3.83 -7.04 11.89
N GLY A 11 -2.78 -7.00 11.06
CA GLY A 11 -1.53 -7.75 11.23
C GLY A 11 -0.43 -6.96 11.93
N VAL A 12 -0.74 -5.85 12.60
CA VAL A 12 0.24 -5.05 13.34
C VAL A 12 0.99 -5.91 14.37
N GLY A 13 2.28 -5.66 14.56
CA GLY A 13 3.12 -6.44 15.47
C GLY A 13 3.49 -7.86 15.00
N THR A 14 3.04 -8.28 13.82
CA THR A 14 3.40 -9.58 13.22
C THR A 14 4.56 -9.46 12.23
N ALA A 15 4.89 -10.55 11.53
CA ALA A 15 5.95 -10.59 10.51
C ALA A 15 5.59 -9.89 9.17
N ARG A 16 4.43 -9.23 9.06
CA ARG A 16 4.05 -8.52 7.83
C ARG A 16 4.96 -7.31 7.59
N ARG A 17 5.44 -7.14 6.36
CA ARG A 17 6.34 -6.02 5.98
C ARG A 17 5.64 -4.67 6.10
N ALA A 18 6.40 -3.62 6.39
CA ALA A 18 5.95 -2.24 6.27
C ALA A 18 6.48 -1.70 4.93
N LEU A 19 5.66 -1.03 4.13
CA LEU A 19 6.05 -0.61 2.78
C LEU A 19 5.98 0.90 2.60
N ALA A 20 6.87 1.40 1.74
CA ALA A 20 6.67 2.62 1.00
C ALA A 20 6.76 2.35 -0.50
N ALA A 21 5.95 3.04 -1.29
CA ALA A 21 5.93 2.91 -2.74
C ALA A 21 5.91 4.29 -3.42
N GLU A 22 6.43 4.37 -4.63
CA GLU A 22 6.33 5.55 -5.49
C GLU A 22 5.82 5.16 -6.88
N ARG A 23 4.80 5.89 -7.35
CA ARG A 23 4.21 5.74 -8.68
C ARG A 23 3.77 7.10 -9.19
N ASP A 24 4.07 7.40 -10.45
CA ASP A 24 3.65 8.63 -11.15
C ASP A 24 3.95 9.92 -10.36
N GLY A 25 5.07 9.93 -9.62
CA GLY A 25 5.49 11.07 -8.78
C GLY A 25 4.71 11.22 -7.46
N HIS A 26 3.82 10.28 -7.14
CA HIS A 26 3.11 10.16 -5.86
C HIS A 26 3.73 9.07 -5.00
N ARG A 27 3.64 9.22 -3.68
CA ARG A 27 4.23 8.31 -2.71
C ARG A 27 3.17 7.73 -1.78
N PHE A 28 3.31 6.47 -1.42
CA PHE A 28 2.34 5.71 -0.64
C PHE A 28 3.05 4.99 0.50
N VAL A 29 2.46 4.98 1.69
CA VAL A 29 3.02 4.32 2.87
C VAL A 29 1.92 3.49 3.54
N GLY A 30 2.21 2.23 3.84
CA GLY A 30 1.23 1.33 4.46
C GLY A 30 1.73 -0.10 4.68
N PRO A 31 0.88 -0.96 5.29
CA PRO A 31 1.20 -2.36 5.54
C PRO A 31 1.22 -3.20 4.25
N ASP A 32 2.09 -4.21 4.22
CA ASP A 32 2.13 -5.23 3.16
C ASP A 32 1.03 -6.28 3.34
N ASN A 33 -0.24 -5.88 3.19
CA ASN A 33 -1.39 -6.76 3.36
C ASN A 33 -2.39 -6.70 2.19
N GLY A 34 -1.97 -6.12 1.07
CA GLY A 34 -2.83 -5.90 -0.10
C GLY A 34 -3.51 -4.53 -0.13
N LEU A 35 -3.44 -3.71 0.93
CA LEU A 35 -4.04 -2.37 0.93
C LEU A 35 -3.51 -1.48 -0.19
N LEU A 36 -2.23 -1.61 -0.54
CA LEU A 36 -1.59 -0.81 -1.59
C LEU A 36 -1.85 -1.34 -3.01
N THR A 37 -2.59 -2.45 -3.19
CA THR A 37 -2.81 -3.10 -4.50
C THR A 37 -3.12 -2.14 -5.65
N PRO A 38 -4.03 -1.16 -5.52
CA PRO A 38 -4.39 -0.27 -6.63
C PRO A 38 -3.23 0.53 -7.21
N VAL A 39 -2.15 0.72 -6.46
CA VAL A 39 -1.02 1.56 -6.86
C VAL A 39 0.23 0.78 -7.21
N LEU A 40 0.27 -0.55 -7.02
CA LEU A 40 1.50 -1.34 -7.17
C LEU A 40 1.95 -1.55 -8.63
N ASP A 41 1.05 -1.44 -9.60
CA ASP A 41 1.42 -1.59 -11.01
C ASP A 41 2.31 -0.44 -11.48
N GLY A 42 3.53 -0.77 -11.87
CA GLY A 42 4.55 0.21 -12.26
C GLY A 42 5.17 0.99 -11.09
N ALA A 43 4.85 0.63 -9.85
CA ALA A 43 5.44 1.29 -8.68
C ALA A 43 6.84 0.77 -8.36
N ARG A 44 7.70 1.67 -7.87
CA ARG A 44 8.88 1.29 -7.08
C ARG A 44 8.44 1.07 -5.65
N VAL A 45 8.90 0.00 -5.00
CA VAL A 45 8.48 -0.36 -3.64
C VAL A 45 9.71 -0.67 -2.80
N VAL A 46 9.70 -0.22 -1.55
CA VAL A 46 10.73 -0.53 -0.54
C VAL A 46 10.10 -1.00 0.76
N GLU A 47 10.84 -1.83 1.49
CA GLU A 47 10.50 -2.23 2.85
C GLU A 47 11.04 -1.22 3.86
N LEU A 48 10.18 -0.80 4.79
CA LEU A 48 10.54 0.09 5.89
C LEU A 48 11.07 -0.72 7.06
N ALA A 49 12.17 -0.25 7.65
CA ALA A 49 12.63 -0.79 8.92
C ALA A 49 11.61 -0.46 10.03
N VAL A 50 11.28 -1.46 10.86
CA VAL A 50 10.50 -1.29 12.09
C VAL A 50 11.48 -1.11 13.25
N PRO A 51 11.49 0.06 13.93
CA PRO A 51 12.34 0.27 15.09
C PRO A 51 12.08 -0.75 16.20
N ALA A 52 13.11 -1.16 16.92
CA ALA A 52 13.00 -2.17 17.98
C ALA A 52 12.12 -1.70 19.17
N ASP A 53 11.98 -0.40 19.34
CA ASP A 53 11.16 0.26 20.36
C ASP A 53 9.75 0.65 19.85
N ALA A 54 9.40 0.31 18.60
CA ALA A 54 8.08 0.56 18.07
C ALA A 54 7.01 -0.24 18.84
N SER A 55 5.84 0.39 19.06
CA SER A 55 4.72 -0.27 19.70
C SER A 55 4.22 -1.46 18.86
N PRO A 56 4.03 -2.65 19.45
CA PRO A 56 3.55 -3.83 18.72
C PRO A 56 2.10 -3.68 18.24
N THR A 57 1.37 -2.67 18.72
CA THR A 57 -0.04 -2.43 18.36
C THR A 57 -0.27 -1.12 17.62
N PHE A 58 0.78 -0.30 17.39
CA PHE A 58 0.60 1.03 16.80
C PHE A 58 1.67 1.46 15.79
N HIS A 59 2.01 0.58 14.84
CA HIS A 59 2.92 0.92 13.73
C HIS A 59 2.45 2.09 12.85
N GLY A 60 1.15 2.42 12.86
CA GLY A 60 0.62 3.67 12.28
C GLY A 60 1.39 4.91 12.72
N ARG A 61 1.59 5.04 14.03
CA ARG A 61 2.29 6.16 14.65
C ARG A 61 3.81 5.99 14.60
N ASP A 62 4.30 4.78 14.90
CA ASP A 62 5.74 4.57 15.17
C ASP A 62 6.57 4.26 13.92
N VAL A 63 5.94 3.77 12.85
CA VAL A 63 6.65 3.35 11.62
C VAL A 63 6.17 4.17 10.43
N PHE A 64 4.87 4.14 10.16
CA PHE A 64 4.32 4.66 8.91
C PHE A 64 4.26 6.20 8.87
N ALA A 65 3.81 6.85 9.95
CA ALA A 65 3.78 8.31 10.03
C ALA A 65 5.19 8.95 9.88
N PRO A 66 6.24 8.49 10.59
CA PRO A 66 7.60 9.00 10.40
C PRO A 66 8.14 8.77 8.99
N ALA A 67 7.88 7.59 8.39
CA ALA A 67 8.28 7.32 7.01
C ALA A 67 7.58 8.28 6.02
N ALA A 68 6.28 8.49 6.17
CA ALA A 68 5.51 9.43 5.36
C ALA A 68 6.03 10.88 5.52
N ALA A 69 6.33 11.30 6.75
CA ALA A 69 6.91 12.62 7.03
C ALA A 69 8.29 12.80 6.35
N ARG A 70 9.17 11.78 6.41
CA ARG A 70 10.46 11.81 5.70
C ARG A 70 10.29 11.98 4.19
N LEU A 71 9.34 11.28 3.59
CA LEU A 71 9.02 11.43 2.17
C LEU A 71 8.47 12.82 1.86
N ALA A 72 7.64 13.38 2.73
CA ALA A 72 7.11 14.73 2.55
C ALA A 72 8.23 15.79 2.63
N CYS A 73 9.25 15.56 3.46
CA CYS A 73 10.45 16.40 3.55
C CYS A 73 11.47 16.16 2.43
N GLY A 74 11.15 15.36 1.41
CA GLY A 74 11.99 15.16 0.23
C GLY A 74 13.02 14.04 0.34
N THR A 75 12.97 13.21 1.39
CA THR A 75 13.78 11.97 1.44
C THR A 75 13.49 11.12 0.20
N ALA A 76 14.53 10.55 -0.42
CA ALA A 76 14.35 9.65 -1.56
C ALA A 76 13.77 8.30 -1.10
N LEU A 77 12.97 7.64 -1.93
CA LEU A 77 12.29 6.38 -1.57
C LEU A 77 13.32 5.31 -1.16
N GLU A 78 14.41 5.19 -1.91
CA GLU A 78 15.47 4.20 -1.74
C GLU A 78 16.23 4.38 -0.41
N GLN A 79 16.13 5.55 0.22
CA GLN A 79 16.73 5.83 1.53
C GLN A 79 15.88 5.35 2.70
N LEU A 80 14.67 4.83 2.45
CA LEU A 80 13.81 4.28 3.49
C LEU A 80 14.03 2.79 3.75
N GLY A 81 14.60 2.07 2.77
CA GLY A 81 14.99 0.68 2.95
C GLY A 81 15.14 -0.08 1.62
N PRO A 82 15.32 -1.41 1.69
CA PRO A 82 15.62 -2.23 0.52
C PRO A 82 14.42 -2.37 -0.42
N PRO A 83 14.65 -2.57 -1.73
CA PRO A 83 13.58 -2.75 -2.71
C PRO A 83 12.80 -4.05 -2.48
N VAL A 84 11.49 -4.01 -2.77
CA VAL A 84 10.58 -5.15 -2.70
C VAL A 84 10.00 -5.43 -4.09
N ALA A 85 10.17 -6.66 -4.58
CA ALA A 85 9.68 -7.07 -5.91
C ALA A 85 8.33 -7.81 -5.85
N ASP A 86 7.95 -8.32 -4.68
CA ASP A 86 6.81 -9.20 -4.46
C ASP A 86 5.82 -8.68 -3.38
N PRO A 87 5.37 -7.41 -3.45
CA PRO A 87 4.38 -6.91 -2.50
C PRO A 87 3.08 -7.72 -2.58
N ARG A 88 2.43 -7.93 -1.43
CA ARG A 88 1.14 -8.63 -1.34
C ARG A 88 0.09 -7.86 -2.13
N ARG A 89 -0.68 -8.59 -2.94
CA ARG A 89 -1.76 -8.06 -3.78
C ARG A 89 -3.09 -8.71 -3.40
N ALA A 90 -4.14 -7.91 -3.43
CA ALA A 90 -5.54 -8.28 -3.27
C ALA A 90 -6.32 -7.67 -4.46
N PRO A 91 -6.18 -8.23 -5.67
CA PRO A 91 -6.78 -7.65 -6.87
C PRO A 91 -8.31 -7.75 -6.83
N LEU A 92 -8.96 -6.75 -7.43
CA LEU A 92 -10.41 -6.76 -7.61
C LEU A 92 -10.80 -7.71 -8.75
N PRO A 93 -12.02 -8.28 -8.71
CA PRO A 93 -12.59 -9.00 -9.85
C PRO A 93 -12.55 -8.16 -11.12
N ALA A 94 -12.18 -8.77 -12.24
CA ALA A 94 -12.20 -8.12 -13.55
C ALA A 94 -13.41 -8.60 -14.36
N PRO A 95 -14.10 -7.69 -15.09
CA PRO A 95 -15.19 -8.10 -15.96
C PRO A 95 -14.69 -8.99 -17.10
N ARG A 96 -15.48 -9.98 -17.49
CA ARG A 96 -15.17 -10.90 -18.60
C ARG A 96 -16.21 -10.81 -19.70
N ARG A 97 -15.76 -10.92 -20.96
CA ARG A 97 -16.63 -10.95 -22.14
C ARG A 97 -16.82 -12.40 -22.60
N GLU A 98 -18.06 -12.81 -22.81
CA GLU A 98 -18.41 -14.13 -23.34
C GLU A 98 -18.38 -14.14 -24.87
N ALA A 99 -18.32 -15.34 -25.46
CA ALA A 99 -18.22 -15.53 -26.91
C ALA A 99 -19.44 -14.98 -27.68
N ASP A 100 -20.61 -14.95 -27.05
CA ASP A 100 -21.84 -14.38 -27.59
C ASP A 100 -21.92 -12.85 -27.46
N GLY A 101 -20.88 -12.22 -26.91
CA GLY A 101 -20.77 -10.78 -26.75
C GLY A 101 -21.25 -10.22 -25.41
N ARG A 102 -21.84 -11.03 -24.52
CA ARG A 102 -22.23 -10.59 -23.17
C ARG A 102 -21.01 -10.20 -22.33
N VAL A 103 -21.20 -9.27 -21.39
CA VAL A 103 -20.18 -8.89 -20.40
C VAL A 103 -20.70 -9.27 -19.01
N ILE A 104 -19.90 -10.03 -18.27
CA ILE A 104 -20.19 -10.47 -16.90
C ILE A 104 -19.23 -9.75 -15.96
N GLY A 105 -19.77 -9.12 -14.92
CA GLY A 105 -19.02 -8.44 -13.87
C GLY A 105 -19.71 -8.59 -12.52
N GLU A 106 -19.11 -7.98 -11.51
CA GLU A 106 -19.56 -8.03 -10.12
C GLU A 106 -19.69 -6.61 -9.55
N VAL A 107 -20.63 -6.42 -8.61
CA VAL A 107 -20.76 -5.16 -7.88
C VAL A 107 -19.65 -5.09 -6.84
N LEU A 108 -18.74 -4.12 -6.97
CA LEU A 108 -17.57 -3.99 -6.10
C LEU A 108 -17.82 -3.08 -4.88
N TYR A 109 -18.66 -2.08 -5.04
CA TYR A 109 -18.93 -1.07 -4.03
C TYR A 109 -20.35 -0.54 -4.23
N ILE A 110 -21.05 -0.31 -3.13
CA ILE A 110 -22.33 0.39 -3.11
C ILE A 110 -22.05 1.81 -2.63
N ASP A 111 -22.31 2.80 -3.49
CA ASP A 111 -22.26 4.20 -3.08
C ASP A 111 -23.35 4.44 -2.03
N HIS A 112 -22.96 5.07 -0.93
CA HIS A 112 -23.85 5.33 0.20
C HIS A 112 -25.02 6.26 -0.18
N TYR A 113 -24.89 7.03 -1.26
CA TYR A 113 -25.93 7.91 -1.77
C TYR A 113 -26.96 7.23 -2.69
N GLY A 114 -26.74 5.97 -3.09
CA GLY A 114 -27.54 5.26 -4.10
C GLY A 114 -27.24 5.71 -5.52
#